data_AF-A0A958FM32-F1
#
_entry.id   AF-A0A958FM32-F1
#
_cell.length_a   1.000
_cell.length_b   1.000
_cell.length_c   1.000
_cell.angle_alpha   90.00
_cell.angle_beta   90.00
_cell.angle_gamma   90.00
#
_symmetry.space_group_name_H-M   'P 1'
#
loop_
_entity.id
_entity.type
_entity.pdbx_description
1 polymer ?
#
loop_
_entity_poly.entity_id
_entity_poly.type
_entity_poly.pdbx_seq_one_letter_code
_entity_poly.pdbx_strand_id
1 'polypeptide(L)'
;PELTTEWPPRFDYGTPDGYDFFLKMGPLANANKQYLKGEIAFWNEMMDHGTYDEFWKSRRTTQYFNDIKPAVLVVGGWFDAEDCYGALHTYQAIEKRNPQTDNFLVMGPWYHGGWVRSDGSALGDIQFGSPTGEFYIENIELPFFNHYLKEQGAHNLPEAYVFETGGNRWHRFEVWPPENIHQTPLYLREEGQLAYDAPDPRNIFSSDEYISDPALPVPFTAEIATGMPRTFMVEDQRFAARRPDVLVYESAVLDNDVTIAGPVEVKFFVSTTGSDSDWIVKLIDVFPGDTPDNEDTGAKMGGYQMLLRGDVMRGKFRHSFEHPIAMPPGTVVEIEFA
;
A
#
# COMPACT_ATOMS: atom_id res chain seq x y z
N PRO A 1 -3.75 -19.75 31.75
CA PRO A 1 -3.05 -18.48 31.43
C PRO A 1 -3.80 -17.32 32.09
N GLU A 2 -3.13 -16.57 32.96
CA GLU A 2 -3.64 -15.29 33.44
C GLU A 2 -3.49 -14.24 32.32
N LEU A 3 -4.42 -13.29 32.23
CA LEU A 3 -4.31 -12.19 31.28
C LEU A 3 -3.11 -11.33 31.66
N THR A 4 -2.27 -10.98 30.69
CA THR A 4 -1.14 -10.07 30.90
C THR A 4 -1.67 -8.69 31.32
N THR A 5 -1.48 -8.34 32.60
CA THR A 5 -1.83 -7.01 33.14
C THR A 5 -0.62 -6.09 33.27
N GLU A 6 0.60 -6.65 33.17
CA GLU A 6 1.85 -5.90 33.16
C GLU A 6 2.55 -6.09 31.82
N TRP A 7 2.76 -4.99 31.11
CA TRP A 7 3.42 -4.99 29.82
C TRP A 7 4.92 -4.75 30.00
N PRO A 8 5.79 -5.45 29.24
CA PRO A 8 7.19 -5.08 29.21
C PRO A 8 7.33 -3.64 28.72
N PRO A 9 8.39 -2.92 29.15
CA PRO A 9 8.67 -1.59 28.61
C PRO A 9 8.81 -1.66 27.09
N ARG A 10 8.46 -0.55 26.42
CA ARG A 10 8.72 -0.43 24.98
C ARG A 10 10.21 -0.62 24.70
N PHE A 11 10.50 -1.19 23.54
CA PHE A 11 11.88 -1.34 23.08
C PHE A 11 12.56 0.03 23.00
N ASP A 12 13.73 0.14 23.60
CA ASP A 12 14.56 1.35 23.56
C ASP A 12 15.53 1.25 22.39
N TYR A 13 15.28 2.07 21.36
CA TYR A 13 16.14 2.17 20.18
C TYR A 13 17.46 2.91 20.47
N GLY A 14 17.54 3.67 21.56
CA GLY A 14 18.69 4.53 21.88
C GLY A 14 18.87 5.74 20.94
N THR A 15 17.96 5.93 19.98
CA THR A 15 17.93 7.03 19.01
C THR A 15 16.50 7.23 18.51
N PRO A 16 16.07 8.47 18.16
CA PRO A 16 14.83 8.71 17.43
C PRO A 16 14.95 8.38 15.93
N ASP A 17 16.17 8.20 15.44
CA ASP A 17 16.47 7.94 14.03
C ASP A 17 16.47 6.43 13.76
N GLY A 18 15.31 5.91 13.34
CA GLY A 18 15.15 4.51 12.96
C GLY A 18 16.05 4.11 11.78
N TYR A 19 16.30 5.04 10.84
CA TYR A 19 17.19 4.79 9.71
C TYR A 19 18.61 4.46 10.21
N ASP A 20 19.17 5.30 11.08
CA ASP A 20 20.49 5.06 11.69
C ASP A 20 20.53 3.77 12.52
N PHE A 21 19.47 3.50 13.31
CA PHE A 21 19.38 2.27 14.10
C PHE A 21 19.43 1.01 13.22
N PHE A 22 18.57 0.92 12.22
CA PHE A 22 18.48 -0.27 11.37
C PHE A 22 19.72 -0.41 10.46
N LEU A 23 20.31 0.69 10.00
CA LEU A 23 21.56 0.66 9.25
C LEU A 23 22.72 0.10 10.09
N LYS A 24 22.83 0.51 11.37
CA LYS A 24 23.83 -0.03 12.31
C LYS A 24 23.57 -1.48 12.70
N MET A 25 22.31 -1.88 12.82
CA MET A 25 21.94 -3.27 13.09
C MET A 25 22.38 -4.19 11.94
N GLY A 26 22.23 -3.74 10.70
CA GLY A 26 22.53 -4.52 9.50
C GLY A 26 21.47 -5.60 9.23
N PRO A 27 21.85 -6.77 8.64
CA PRO A 27 20.89 -7.80 8.25
C PRO A 27 19.99 -8.27 9.41
N LEU A 28 18.74 -8.61 9.11
CA LEU A 28 17.71 -8.97 10.10
C LEU A 28 18.13 -10.07 11.09
N ALA A 29 18.99 -11.00 10.66
CA ALA A 29 19.57 -12.04 11.52
C ALA A 29 20.37 -11.49 12.71
N ASN A 30 20.81 -10.25 12.65
CA ASN A 30 21.49 -9.57 13.74
C ASN A 30 20.54 -9.12 14.85
N ALA A 31 19.24 -8.94 14.58
CA ALA A 31 18.26 -8.50 15.58
C ALA A 31 18.22 -9.44 16.79
N ASN A 32 18.20 -10.76 16.55
CA ASN A 32 18.27 -11.76 17.62
C ASN A 32 19.61 -11.72 18.37
N LYS A 33 20.73 -11.63 17.64
CA LYS A 33 22.08 -11.60 18.26
C LYS A 33 22.29 -10.38 19.13
N GLN A 34 21.82 -9.21 18.68
CA GLN A 34 22.11 -7.93 19.30
C GLN A 34 21.06 -7.51 20.33
N TYR A 35 19.77 -7.79 20.09
CA TYR A 35 18.68 -7.20 20.87
C TYR A 35 17.74 -8.24 21.50
N LEU A 36 17.12 -9.11 20.69
CA LEU A 36 16.02 -9.97 21.17
C LEU A 36 16.48 -11.23 21.92
N LYS A 37 17.74 -11.63 21.76
CA LYS A 37 18.40 -12.76 22.43
C LYS A 37 17.65 -14.10 22.35
N GLY A 38 16.78 -14.27 21.35
CA GLY A 38 15.93 -15.46 21.19
C GLY A 38 14.78 -15.55 22.21
N GLU A 39 14.51 -14.49 22.98
CA GLU A 39 13.47 -14.49 24.03
C GLU A 39 12.05 -14.36 23.46
N ILE A 40 11.90 -13.87 22.24
CA ILE A 40 10.60 -13.66 21.60
C ILE A 40 10.26 -14.86 20.71
N ALA A 41 9.47 -15.79 21.24
CA ALA A 41 9.12 -17.03 20.53
C ALA A 41 8.47 -16.78 19.15
N PHE A 42 7.53 -15.83 19.07
CA PHE A 42 6.85 -15.48 17.83
C PHE A 42 7.83 -14.95 16.77
N TRP A 43 8.82 -14.16 17.18
CA TRP A 43 9.87 -13.67 16.28
C TRP A 43 10.72 -14.82 15.74
N ASN A 44 11.12 -15.75 16.60
CA ASN A 44 11.94 -16.90 16.18
C ASN A 44 11.19 -17.77 15.17
N GLU A 45 9.92 -18.09 15.43
CA GLU A 45 9.08 -18.86 14.51
C GLU A 45 8.96 -18.15 13.16
N MET A 46 8.67 -16.84 13.14
CA MET A 46 8.62 -16.06 11.91
C MET A 46 9.94 -16.08 11.13
N MET A 47 11.09 -16.04 11.80
CA MET A 47 12.41 -16.08 11.15
C MET A 47 12.75 -17.45 10.54
N ASP A 48 12.18 -18.54 11.07
CA ASP A 48 12.33 -19.88 10.51
C ASP A 48 11.49 -20.08 9.23
N HIS A 49 10.49 -19.21 9.00
CA HIS A 49 9.55 -19.28 7.89
C HIS A 49 9.76 -18.15 6.86
N GLY A 50 10.97 -18.07 6.29
CA GLY A 50 11.38 -17.00 5.35
C GLY A 50 10.78 -17.05 3.93
N THR A 51 9.84 -17.97 3.67
CA THR A 51 9.12 -18.18 2.40
C THR A 51 7.63 -18.39 2.70
N TYR A 52 6.75 -18.30 1.72
CA TYR A 52 5.30 -18.52 1.90
C TYR A 52 4.93 -20.02 2.03
N ASP A 53 5.49 -20.70 3.03
CA ASP A 53 5.30 -22.12 3.31
C ASP A 53 3.98 -22.42 4.05
N GLU A 54 3.83 -23.66 4.54
CA GLU A 54 2.62 -24.09 5.26
C GLU A 54 2.36 -23.30 6.55
N PHE A 55 3.39 -22.72 7.17
CA PHE A 55 3.18 -21.87 8.35
C PHE A 55 2.34 -20.65 7.98
N TRP A 56 2.67 -19.96 6.90
CA TRP A 56 1.88 -18.81 6.42
C TRP A 56 0.60 -19.21 5.71
N LYS A 57 0.65 -20.26 4.88
CA LYS A 57 -0.54 -20.73 4.16
C LYS A 57 -1.65 -21.10 5.12
N SER A 58 -1.39 -21.90 6.16
CA SER A 58 -2.42 -22.27 7.15
C SER A 58 -2.99 -21.10 7.95
N ARG A 59 -2.31 -19.94 7.97
CA ARG A 59 -2.75 -18.73 8.67
C ARG A 59 -3.48 -17.73 7.76
N ARG A 60 -3.51 -17.95 6.45
CA ARG A 60 -4.30 -17.14 5.51
C ARG A 60 -5.80 -17.39 5.75
N THR A 61 -6.45 -16.49 6.46
CA THR A 61 -7.85 -16.61 6.90
C THR A 61 -8.85 -16.73 5.74
N THR A 62 -8.60 -16.04 4.63
CA THR A 62 -9.50 -15.99 3.47
C THR A 62 -9.81 -17.36 2.86
N GLN A 63 -8.92 -18.35 3.02
CA GLN A 63 -9.18 -19.73 2.55
C GLN A 63 -10.20 -20.50 3.41
N TYR A 64 -10.60 -19.96 4.55
CA TYR A 64 -11.58 -20.57 5.46
C TYR A 64 -12.95 -19.88 5.42
N PHE A 65 -13.12 -18.83 4.61
CA PHE A 65 -14.39 -18.13 4.42
C PHE A 65 -15.38 -18.96 3.60
N ASN A 66 -15.99 -19.97 4.23
CA ASN A 66 -17.04 -20.80 3.66
C ASN A 66 -18.29 -20.73 4.56
N ASP A 67 -19.48 -20.76 3.96
CA ASP A 67 -20.77 -20.73 4.67
C ASP A 67 -20.91 -19.50 5.60
N ILE A 68 -20.49 -18.33 5.12
CA ILE A 68 -20.68 -17.06 5.84
C ILE A 68 -22.16 -16.68 5.77
N LYS A 69 -22.83 -16.75 6.92
CA LYS A 69 -24.26 -16.44 7.08
C LYS A 69 -24.58 -14.99 7.44
N PRO A 70 -23.81 -14.29 8.29
CA PRO A 70 -24.14 -12.91 8.61
C PRO A 70 -23.85 -12.01 7.42
N ALA A 71 -24.58 -10.90 7.33
CA ALA A 71 -24.16 -9.79 6.49
C ALA A 71 -22.80 -9.26 6.97
N VAL A 72 -21.93 -8.87 6.03
CA VAL A 72 -20.56 -8.44 6.31
C VAL A 72 -20.34 -7.04 5.76
N LEU A 73 -19.84 -6.13 6.60
CA LEU A 73 -19.37 -4.81 6.20
C LEU A 73 -17.84 -4.80 6.33
N VAL A 74 -17.13 -4.91 5.20
CA VAL A 74 -15.67 -4.82 5.13
C VAL A 74 -15.28 -3.36 5.00
N VAL A 75 -14.40 -2.88 5.88
CA VAL A 75 -13.99 -1.46 5.94
C VAL A 75 -12.48 -1.38 5.89
N GLY A 76 -11.96 -0.49 5.05
CA GLY A 76 -10.53 -0.25 4.91
C GLY A 76 -10.22 1.19 4.48
N GLY A 77 -8.94 1.53 4.50
CA GLY A 77 -8.43 2.81 4.04
C GLY A 77 -7.53 2.67 2.82
N TRP A 78 -7.61 3.60 1.87
CA TRP A 78 -6.69 3.64 0.72
C TRP A 78 -5.24 3.85 1.13
N PHE A 79 -5.02 4.60 2.20
CA PHE A 79 -3.71 4.89 2.79
C PHE A 79 -3.44 4.01 4.03
N ASP A 80 -4.10 2.85 4.14
CA ASP A 80 -3.84 1.89 5.20
C ASP A 80 -2.47 1.22 4.98
N ALA A 81 -1.52 1.74 5.74
CA ALA A 81 -0.14 1.35 5.86
C ALA A 81 0.10 -0.05 6.46
N GLU A 82 -0.90 -0.60 7.16
CA GLU A 82 -0.76 -1.85 7.94
C GLU A 82 -1.50 -3.01 7.23
N ASP A 83 -2.74 -2.80 6.77
CA ASP A 83 -3.63 -3.89 6.35
C ASP A 83 -4.54 -3.59 5.12
N CYS A 84 -4.08 -2.77 4.16
CA CYS A 84 -4.84 -2.53 2.91
C CYS A 84 -5.14 -3.83 2.13
N TYR A 85 -4.16 -4.75 2.05
CA TYR A 85 -4.34 -6.08 1.45
C TYR A 85 -5.49 -6.85 2.11
N GLY A 86 -5.55 -6.81 3.44
CA GLY A 86 -6.50 -7.58 4.24
C GLY A 86 -7.95 -7.20 3.96
N ALA A 87 -8.27 -5.90 3.89
CA ALA A 87 -9.61 -5.42 3.59
C ALA A 87 -10.08 -5.89 2.20
N LEU A 88 -9.30 -5.57 1.15
CA LEU A 88 -9.68 -5.88 -0.23
C LEU A 88 -9.79 -7.38 -0.50
N HIS A 89 -8.83 -8.18 0.00
CA HIS A 89 -8.87 -9.64 -0.19
C HIS A 89 -9.91 -10.35 0.68
N THR A 90 -10.30 -9.75 1.80
CA THR A 90 -11.44 -10.25 2.60
C THR A 90 -12.73 -10.12 1.80
N TYR A 91 -13.03 -8.93 1.30
CA TYR A 91 -14.20 -8.68 0.47
C TYR A 91 -14.21 -9.60 -0.77
N GLN A 92 -13.12 -9.65 -1.54
CA GLN A 92 -13.00 -10.52 -2.72
C GLN A 92 -13.20 -12.02 -2.40
N ALA A 93 -12.69 -12.49 -1.26
CA ALA A 93 -12.83 -13.88 -0.86
C ALA A 93 -14.27 -14.22 -0.46
N ILE A 94 -15.00 -13.28 0.16
CA ILE A 94 -16.40 -13.46 0.51
C ILE A 94 -17.24 -13.49 -0.77
N GLU A 95 -17.09 -12.51 -1.66
CA GLU A 95 -17.75 -12.45 -2.97
C GLU A 95 -17.63 -13.78 -3.73
N LYS A 96 -16.40 -14.27 -3.86
CA LYS A 96 -16.10 -15.48 -4.63
C LYS A 96 -16.68 -16.75 -4.03
N ARG A 97 -16.74 -16.86 -2.70
CA ARG A 97 -17.00 -18.13 -2.00
C ARG A 97 -18.37 -18.19 -1.35
N ASN A 98 -19.02 -17.04 -1.18
CA ASN A 98 -20.31 -16.90 -0.51
C ASN A 98 -21.20 -15.92 -1.31
N PRO A 99 -21.53 -16.21 -2.59
CA PRO A 99 -22.25 -15.30 -3.48
C PRO A 99 -23.73 -15.06 -3.09
N GLN A 100 -24.15 -15.54 -1.92
CA GLN A 100 -25.50 -15.35 -1.36
C GLN A 100 -25.45 -14.53 -0.06
N THR A 101 -24.26 -14.16 0.40
CA THR A 101 -24.04 -13.32 1.58
C THR A 101 -24.16 -11.87 1.17
N ASP A 102 -24.90 -11.08 1.94
CA ASP A 102 -24.84 -9.62 1.80
C ASP A 102 -23.46 -9.14 2.26
N ASN A 103 -22.62 -8.76 1.31
CA ASN A 103 -21.22 -8.40 1.55
C ASN A 103 -20.95 -7.00 0.99
N PHE A 104 -20.55 -6.09 1.87
CA PHE A 104 -20.37 -4.68 1.56
C PHE A 104 -18.91 -4.28 1.71
N LEU A 105 -18.47 -3.32 0.90
CA LEU A 105 -17.15 -2.72 0.98
C LEU A 105 -17.23 -1.22 1.25
N VAL A 106 -16.43 -0.73 2.18
CA VAL A 106 -16.17 0.70 2.37
C VAL A 106 -14.68 0.96 2.32
N MET A 107 -14.26 1.81 1.37
CA MET A 107 -12.88 2.28 1.27
C MET A 107 -12.84 3.80 1.29
N GLY A 108 -12.31 4.36 2.38
CA GLY A 108 -12.13 5.80 2.55
C GLY A 108 -10.68 6.25 2.45
N PRO A 109 -10.40 7.55 2.47
CA PRO A 109 -9.04 8.11 2.34
C PRO A 109 -8.29 8.06 3.68
N TRP A 110 -8.29 6.91 4.34
CA TRP A 110 -7.85 6.77 5.72
C TRP A 110 -6.53 6.02 5.84
N TYR A 111 -5.79 6.36 6.89
CA TYR A 111 -4.76 5.50 7.46
C TYR A 111 -5.37 4.34 8.25
N HIS A 112 -4.54 3.46 8.81
CA HIS A 112 -4.98 2.32 9.59
C HIS A 112 -5.90 2.69 10.78
N GLY A 113 -7.16 2.23 10.72
CA GLY A 113 -8.21 2.53 11.70
C GLY A 113 -8.72 3.97 11.66
N GLY A 114 -8.35 4.77 10.66
CA GLY A 114 -8.66 6.21 10.58
C GLY A 114 -10.16 6.52 10.50
N TRP A 115 -10.97 5.58 9.99
CA TRP A 115 -12.42 5.72 9.85
C TRP A 115 -13.20 5.93 11.16
N VAL A 116 -12.60 5.60 12.32
CA VAL A 116 -13.19 5.83 13.66
C VAL A 116 -12.27 6.58 14.63
N ARG A 117 -11.02 6.85 14.22
CA ARG A 117 -9.99 7.50 15.07
C ARG A 117 -9.78 8.97 14.73
N SER A 118 -10.40 9.46 13.65
CA SER A 118 -10.39 10.85 13.20
C SER A 118 -11.70 11.15 12.47
N ASP A 119 -11.97 12.44 12.22
CA ASP A 119 -13.07 12.87 11.35
C ASP A 119 -12.84 12.48 9.88
N GLY A 120 -11.59 12.20 9.50
CA GLY A 120 -11.19 11.77 8.16
C GLY A 120 -11.16 12.91 7.13
N SER A 121 -11.08 14.17 7.58
CA SER A 121 -11.03 15.33 6.68
C SER A 121 -9.67 15.57 6.05
N ALA A 122 -8.61 15.03 6.64
CA ALA A 122 -7.24 15.12 6.13
C ALA A 122 -6.36 13.93 6.56
N LEU A 123 -5.25 13.74 5.87
CA LEU A 123 -4.14 12.89 6.27
C LEU A 123 -2.82 13.56 5.88
N GLY A 124 -1.97 13.84 6.87
CA GLY A 124 -0.73 14.58 6.63
C GLY A 124 -1.00 15.94 5.99
N ASP A 125 -0.36 16.21 4.86
CA ASP A 125 -0.52 17.45 4.09
C ASP A 125 -1.75 17.45 3.16
N ILE A 126 -2.47 16.32 3.07
CA ILE A 126 -3.54 16.14 2.08
C ILE A 126 -4.90 16.37 2.71
N GLN A 127 -5.69 17.26 2.08
CA GLN A 127 -7.05 17.63 2.48
C GLN A 127 -8.08 16.90 1.61
N PHE A 128 -9.03 16.20 2.23
CA PHE A 128 -10.09 15.46 1.54
C PHE A 128 -11.42 16.22 1.45
N GLY A 129 -11.47 17.44 2.03
CA GLY A 129 -12.59 18.38 1.84
C GLY A 129 -13.91 18.00 2.51
N SER A 130 -13.98 16.90 3.26
CA SER A 130 -15.17 16.50 4.01
C SER A 130 -14.80 15.55 5.18
N PRO A 131 -15.58 15.53 6.29
CA PRO A 131 -15.33 14.60 7.40
C PRO A 131 -15.75 13.17 7.00
N THR A 132 -14.89 12.50 6.23
CA THR A 132 -15.20 11.20 5.61
C THR A 132 -15.45 10.08 6.63
N GLY A 133 -14.79 10.11 7.78
CA GLY A 133 -15.01 9.17 8.88
C GLY A 133 -16.38 9.36 9.54
N GLU A 134 -16.76 10.60 9.81
CA GLU A 134 -18.11 10.91 10.34
C GLU A 134 -19.20 10.50 9.34
N PHE A 135 -19.00 10.79 8.05
CA PHE A 135 -19.91 10.35 6.99
C PHE A 135 -20.09 8.83 6.99
N TYR A 136 -19.00 8.06 7.09
CA TYR A 136 -19.04 6.61 7.18
C TYR A 136 -19.86 6.14 8.38
N ILE A 137 -19.58 6.66 9.58
CA ILE A 137 -20.27 6.25 10.82
C ILE A 137 -21.77 6.53 10.69
N GLU A 138 -22.14 7.74 10.29
CA GLU A 138 -23.54 8.19 10.29
C GLU A 138 -24.37 7.63 9.13
N ASN A 139 -23.78 7.48 7.95
CA ASN A 139 -24.51 7.19 6.71
C ASN A 139 -24.30 5.78 6.18
N ILE A 140 -23.33 5.02 6.73
CA ILE A 140 -23.02 3.66 6.27
C ILE A 140 -23.06 2.67 7.45
N GLU A 141 -22.18 2.82 8.44
CA GLU A 141 -22.04 1.87 9.55
C GLU A 141 -23.32 1.80 10.41
N LEU A 142 -23.83 2.94 10.86
CA LEU A 142 -25.02 2.99 11.70
C LEU A 142 -26.28 2.48 10.95
N PRO A 143 -26.56 2.88 9.69
CA PRO A 143 -27.63 2.29 8.90
C PRO A 143 -27.49 0.77 8.69
N PHE A 144 -26.29 0.28 8.40
CA PHE A 144 -26.02 -1.15 8.25
C PHE A 144 -26.40 -1.92 9.52
N PHE A 145 -25.89 -1.50 10.68
CA PHE A 145 -26.21 -2.17 11.94
C PHE A 145 -27.68 -2.00 12.36
N ASN A 146 -28.30 -0.85 12.12
CA ASN A 146 -29.73 -0.67 12.41
C ASN A 146 -30.61 -1.59 11.55
N HIS A 147 -30.26 -1.80 10.28
CA HIS A 147 -30.97 -2.73 9.40
C HIS A 147 -30.86 -4.17 9.91
N TYR A 148 -29.63 -4.68 10.08
CA TYR A 148 -29.40 -6.10 10.38
C TYR A 148 -29.58 -6.49 11.85
N LEU A 149 -29.46 -5.56 12.80
CA LEU A 149 -29.60 -5.87 14.24
C LEU A 149 -30.91 -5.37 14.86
N LYS A 150 -31.52 -4.32 14.29
CA LYS A 150 -32.73 -3.72 14.85
C LYS A 150 -33.95 -3.81 13.94
N GLU A 151 -33.80 -4.33 12.72
CA GLU A 151 -34.86 -4.38 11.70
C GLU A 151 -35.41 -2.97 11.39
N GLN A 152 -34.53 -1.95 11.43
CA GLN A 152 -34.88 -0.54 11.24
C GLN A 152 -34.21 0.04 10.00
N GLY A 153 -34.94 0.91 9.30
CA GLY A 153 -34.45 1.59 8.10
C GLY A 153 -34.53 0.72 6.83
N ALA A 154 -34.41 1.37 5.68
CA ALA A 154 -34.42 0.71 4.39
C ALA A 154 -33.03 0.16 4.03
N HIS A 155 -33.00 -1.00 3.35
CA HIS A 155 -31.79 -1.60 2.81
C HIS A 155 -31.33 -0.86 1.55
N ASN A 156 -30.78 0.35 1.74
CA ASN A 156 -30.43 1.27 0.64
C ASN A 156 -28.92 1.50 0.47
N LEU A 157 -28.09 0.67 1.12
CA LEU A 157 -26.65 0.71 0.94
C LEU A 157 -26.29 0.04 -0.40
N PRO A 158 -25.44 0.66 -1.25
CA PRO A 158 -24.84 -0.01 -2.39
C PRO A 158 -23.85 -1.06 -1.88
N GLU A 159 -23.46 -2.00 -2.73
CA GLU A 159 -22.46 -3.02 -2.37
C GLU A 159 -21.12 -2.39 -1.97
N ALA A 160 -20.68 -1.35 -2.69
CA ALA A 160 -19.43 -0.66 -2.36
C ALA A 160 -19.60 0.87 -2.27
N TYR A 161 -19.06 1.43 -1.18
CA TYR A 161 -18.79 2.84 -1.00
C TYR A 161 -17.29 3.09 -1.10
N VAL A 162 -16.87 3.88 -2.09
CA VAL A 162 -15.46 4.13 -2.36
C VAL A 162 -15.20 5.62 -2.48
N PHE A 163 -14.27 6.15 -1.71
CA PHE A 163 -13.84 7.53 -1.81
C PHE A 163 -12.79 7.71 -2.90
N GLU A 164 -13.02 8.61 -3.85
CA GLU A 164 -12.05 9.04 -4.85
C GLU A 164 -11.19 10.17 -4.28
N THR A 165 -9.88 9.94 -4.15
CA THR A 165 -8.95 10.89 -3.50
C THR A 165 -8.55 12.07 -4.38
N GLY A 166 -8.59 11.95 -5.71
CA GLY A 166 -8.32 13.08 -6.61
C GLY A 166 -9.52 14.03 -6.73
N GLY A 167 -10.73 13.48 -6.74
CA GLY A 167 -11.99 14.22 -6.83
C GLY A 167 -12.65 14.58 -5.50
N ASN A 168 -12.09 14.10 -4.37
CA ASN A 168 -12.58 14.29 -3.01
C ASN A 168 -14.08 14.02 -2.84
N ARG A 169 -14.53 12.84 -3.30
CA ARG A 169 -15.95 12.47 -3.28
C ARG A 169 -16.18 10.98 -3.10
N TRP A 170 -17.29 10.64 -2.44
CA TRP A 170 -17.78 9.28 -2.33
C TRP A 170 -18.47 8.83 -3.62
N HIS A 171 -18.15 7.63 -4.06
CA HIS A 171 -18.85 6.88 -5.10
C HIS A 171 -19.60 5.71 -4.53
N ARG A 172 -20.67 5.34 -5.23
CA ARG A 172 -21.52 4.18 -4.94
C ARG A 172 -21.40 3.21 -6.10
N PHE A 173 -21.07 1.96 -5.82
CA PHE A 173 -20.99 0.91 -6.83
C PHE A 173 -21.83 -0.29 -6.41
N GLU A 174 -22.49 -0.90 -7.38
CA GLU A 174 -23.21 -2.18 -7.19
C GLU A 174 -22.26 -3.37 -7.14
N VAL A 175 -20.99 -3.20 -7.53
CA VAL A 175 -19.93 -4.22 -7.44
C VAL A 175 -18.57 -3.53 -7.43
N TRP A 176 -17.59 -4.11 -6.74
CA TRP A 176 -16.22 -3.62 -6.75
C TRP A 176 -15.19 -4.70 -7.16
N PRO A 177 -14.20 -4.38 -8.01
CA PRO A 177 -14.07 -3.16 -8.81
C PRO A 177 -15.26 -2.93 -9.77
N PRO A 178 -15.48 -1.71 -10.28
CA PRO A 178 -16.58 -1.44 -11.19
C PRO A 178 -16.47 -2.28 -12.48
N GLU A 179 -17.58 -2.75 -13.04
CA GLU A 179 -17.55 -3.62 -14.24
C GLU A 179 -17.00 -2.93 -15.49
N ASN A 180 -17.15 -1.61 -15.57
CA ASN A 180 -16.80 -0.79 -16.72
C ASN A 180 -15.36 -0.23 -16.66
N ILE A 181 -14.43 -0.96 -16.03
CA ILE A 181 -13.01 -0.60 -16.03
C ILE A 181 -12.36 -0.93 -17.37
N HIS A 182 -11.47 -0.06 -17.83
CA HIS A 182 -10.65 -0.26 -19.02
C HIS A 182 -9.17 -0.33 -18.62
N GLN A 183 -8.58 -1.53 -18.68
CA GLN A 183 -7.15 -1.68 -18.47
C GLN A 183 -6.38 -0.86 -19.50
N THR A 184 -5.61 0.11 -19.02
CA THR A 184 -4.89 1.07 -19.85
C THR A 184 -3.42 1.01 -19.47
N PRO A 185 -2.55 0.44 -20.32
CA PRO A 185 -1.12 0.40 -20.05
C PRO A 185 -0.51 1.81 -20.02
N LEU A 186 0.35 2.05 -19.03
CA LEU A 186 1.19 3.24 -18.94
C LEU A 186 2.64 2.77 -19.00
N TYR A 187 3.33 3.06 -20.11
CA TYR A 187 4.66 2.56 -20.41
C TYR A 187 5.75 3.50 -19.90
N LEU A 188 6.81 2.92 -19.34
CA LEU A 188 8.08 3.61 -19.13
C LEU A 188 8.73 3.90 -20.49
N ARG A 189 9.22 5.12 -20.69
CA ARG A 189 9.82 5.61 -21.93
C ARG A 189 11.21 6.19 -21.67
N GLU A 190 11.93 6.43 -22.77
CA GLU A 190 13.25 7.05 -22.71
C GLU A 190 13.19 8.42 -21.99
N GLU A 191 14.32 8.85 -21.44
CA GLU A 191 14.45 10.17 -20.79
C GLU A 191 13.51 10.39 -19.59
N GLY A 192 13.09 9.31 -18.92
CA GLY A 192 12.25 9.39 -17.71
C GLY A 192 10.80 9.78 -18.00
N GLN A 193 10.27 9.40 -19.17
CA GLN A 193 8.89 9.72 -19.56
C GLN A 193 7.91 8.56 -19.29
N LEU A 194 6.63 8.89 -19.10
CA LEU A 194 5.50 7.96 -19.13
C LEU A 194 4.58 8.27 -20.31
N ALA A 195 4.16 7.23 -21.04
CA ALA A 195 3.23 7.38 -22.16
C ALA A 195 2.27 6.20 -22.31
N TYR A 196 1.09 6.45 -22.89
CA TYR A 196 0.05 5.44 -23.11
C TYR A 196 0.27 4.63 -24.40
N ASP A 197 1.03 5.15 -25.37
CA ASP A 197 1.42 4.39 -26.55
C ASP A 197 2.59 3.45 -26.24
N ALA A 198 2.50 2.24 -26.79
CA ALA A 198 3.56 1.25 -26.64
C ALA A 198 4.87 1.77 -27.26
N PRO A 199 6.03 1.50 -26.63
CA PRO A 199 7.34 1.86 -27.18
C PRO A 199 7.55 1.22 -28.56
N ASP A 200 8.30 1.90 -29.42
CA ASP A 200 8.65 1.37 -30.74
C ASP A 200 9.39 0.04 -30.54
N PRO A 201 8.88 -1.09 -31.05
CA PRO A 201 9.51 -2.40 -30.86
C PRO A 201 10.90 -2.50 -31.51
N ARG A 202 11.30 -1.51 -32.31
CA ARG A 202 12.65 -1.38 -32.89
C ARG A 202 13.64 -0.70 -31.94
N ASN A 203 13.17 -0.03 -30.89
CA ASN A 203 14.01 0.62 -29.88
C ASN A 203 14.35 -0.36 -28.75
N ILE A 204 14.91 -1.51 -29.12
CA ILE A 204 14.99 -2.73 -28.30
C ILE A 204 16.06 -2.67 -27.18
N PHE A 205 16.73 -1.53 -26.99
CA PHE A 205 17.92 -1.42 -26.13
C PHE A 205 18.04 -0.09 -25.35
N SER A 206 16.94 0.60 -25.06
CA SER A 206 17.00 1.67 -24.05
C SER A 206 16.83 1.06 -22.67
N SER A 207 17.82 1.24 -21.79
CA SER A 207 17.72 0.94 -20.37
C SER A 207 18.21 2.14 -19.57
N ASP A 208 17.54 2.41 -18.45
CA ASP A 208 18.03 3.33 -17.44
C ASP A 208 18.68 2.52 -16.30
N GLU A 209 19.72 3.09 -15.71
CA GLU A 209 20.54 2.41 -14.70
C GLU A 209 20.69 3.27 -13.45
N TYR A 210 20.76 2.61 -12.29
CA TYR A 210 21.06 3.24 -11.02
C TYR A 210 21.86 2.27 -10.14
N ILE A 211 22.58 2.82 -9.14
CA ILE A 211 23.37 2.01 -8.19
C ILE A 211 22.59 1.90 -6.89
N SER A 212 22.16 0.68 -6.55
CA SER A 212 21.60 0.37 -5.23
C SER A 212 22.72 -0.04 -4.26
N ASP A 213 23.02 0.80 -3.28
CA ASP A 213 24.01 0.52 -2.22
C ASP A 213 23.30 0.16 -0.89
N PRO A 214 23.38 -1.10 -0.41
CA PRO A 214 22.80 -1.50 0.88
C PRO A 214 23.36 -0.75 2.10
N ALA A 215 24.51 -0.07 1.98
CA ALA A 215 25.06 0.79 3.03
C ALA A 215 24.46 2.21 3.02
N LEU A 216 23.70 2.57 1.97
CA LEU A 216 23.00 3.85 1.85
C LEU A 216 21.56 3.63 1.32
N PRO A 217 20.72 2.84 2.02
CA PRO A 217 19.37 2.54 1.55
C PRO A 217 18.54 3.81 1.34
N VAL A 218 17.57 3.73 0.42
CA VAL A 218 16.56 4.80 0.26
C VAL A 218 15.66 4.78 1.50
N PRO A 219 15.51 5.88 2.27
CA PRO A 219 14.54 5.92 3.36
C PRO A 219 13.12 5.79 2.79
N PHE A 220 12.20 5.14 3.52
CA PHE A 220 10.81 5.01 3.05
C PHE A 220 9.95 6.26 3.38
N THR A 221 10.43 7.09 4.31
CA THR A 221 9.79 8.32 4.81
C THR A 221 10.83 9.43 4.92
N ALA A 222 10.41 10.69 4.77
CA ALA A 222 11.25 11.85 5.07
C ALA A 222 11.33 12.16 6.58
N GLU A 223 10.42 11.59 7.37
CA GLU A 223 10.34 11.82 8.82
C GLU A 223 11.42 11.03 9.56
N ILE A 224 12.01 11.67 10.57
CA ILE A 224 12.91 10.98 11.51
C ILE A 224 12.04 10.25 12.55
N ALA A 225 11.85 8.95 12.34
CA ALA A 225 11.02 8.10 13.20
C ALA A 225 11.67 6.73 13.44
N THR A 226 11.31 6.09 14.57
CA THR A 226 11.70 4.70 14.90
C THR A 226 10.66 3.66 14.47
N GLY A 227 9.47 4.11 14.07
CA GLY A 227 8.41 3.28 13.53
C GLY A 227 7.90 3.87 12.22
N MET A 228 6.83 3.28 11.69
CA MET A 228 6.16 3.76 10.48
C MET A 228 5.30 4.98 10.80
N PRO A 229 5.62 6.19 10.29
CA PRO A 229 4.74 7.34 10.44
C PRO A 229 3.39 7.07 9.78
N ARG A 230 2.31 7.56 10.39
CA ARG A 230 0.95 7.37 9.84
C ARG A 230 0.77 8.06 8.49
N THR A 231 1.56 9.10 8.24
CA THR A 231 1.52 9.94 7.05
C THR A 231 2.34 9.38 5.90
N PHE A 232 3.14 8.33 6.09
CA PHE A 232 4.11 7.90 5.08
C PHE A 232 3.45 7.60 3.72
N MET A 233 2.21 7.09 3.72
CA MET A 233 1.45 6.76 2.51
C MET A 233 1.02 7.98 1.70
N VAL A 234 1.12 9.20 2.24
CA VAL A 234 0.78 10.45 1.55
C VAL A 234 1.93 11.45 1.56
N GLU A 235 3.10 11.08 2.09
CA GLU A 235 4.27 11.96 2.14
C GLU A 235 4.77 12.33 0.75
N ASP A 236 5.32 13.54 0.66
CA ASP A 236 5.94 14.08 -0.54
C ASP A 236 7.16 13.25 -0.97
N GLN A 237 7.05 12.52 -2.07
CA GLN A 237 8.10 11.63 -2.55
C GLN A 237 9.33 12.36 -3.14
N ARG A 238 9.35 13.71 -3.18
CA ARG A 238 10.50 14.49 -3.65
C ARG A 238 11.80 14.20 -2.89
N PHE A 239 11.73 13.75 -1.64
CA PHE A 239 12.95 13.34 -0.90
C PHE A 239 13.62 12.11 -1.55
N ALA A 240 12.84 11.18 -2.09
CA ALA A 240 13.34 9.99 -2.77
C ALA A 240 13.70 10.30 -4.23
N ALA A 241 12.83 11.03 -4.94
CA ALA A 241 13.00 11.34 -6.37
C ALA A 241 14.28 12.14 -6.69
N ARG A 242 14.86 12.84 -5.70
CA ARG A 242 16.10 13.62 -5.85
C ARG A 242 17.37 12.78 -5.68
N ARG A 243 17.25 11.50 -5.34
CA ARG A 243 18.40 10.62 -5.11
C ARG A 243 18.88 9.97 -6.41
N PRO A 244 20.18 9.69 -6.55
CA PRO A 244 20.74 9.04 -7.74
C PRO A 244 20.43 7.54 -7.84
N ASP A 245 19.91 6.94 -6.77
CA ASP A 245 19.53 5.52 -6.67
C ASP A 245 18.02 5.30 -6.75
N VAL A 246 17.28 6.27 -7.31
CA VAL A 246 15.85 6.21 -7.57
C VAL A 246 15.60 6.68 -9.01
N LEU A 247 15.02 5.80 -9.83
CA LEU A 247 14.55 6.18 -11.17
C LEU A 247 13.19 6.87 -11.07
N VAL A 248 13.00 7.93 -11.85
CA VAL A 248 11.77 8.72 -11.89
C VAL A 248 11.28 8.75 -13.33
N TYR A 249 10.00 8.40 -13.51
CA TYR A 249 9.30 8.49 -14.77
C TYR A 249 8.04 9.34 -14.57
N GLU A 250 7.82 10.31 -15.46
CA GLU A 250 6.73 11.27 -15.35
C GLU A 250 6.01 11.43 -16.70
N SER A 251 4.68 11.53 -16.68
CA SER A 251 3.92 11.85 -17.89
C SER A 251 4.08 13.32 -18.26
N ALA A 252 3.61 13.71 -19.43
CA ALA A 252 3.28 15.11 -19.64
C ALA A 252 2.20 15.56 -18.64
N VAL A 253 2.10 16.87 -18.42
CA VAL A 253 0.97 17.46 -17.68
C VAL A 253 -0.33 16.97 -18.31
N LEU A 254 -1.24 16.45 -17.48
CA LEU A 254 -2.49 15.87 -17.95
C LEU A 254 -3.42 16.98 -18.48
N ASP A 255 -3.90 16.81 -19.72
CA ASP A 255 -4.87 17.73 -20.33
C ASP A 255 -6.32 17.49 -19.82
N ASN A 256 -6.57 16.29 -19.27
CA ASN A 256 -7.89 15.88 -18.77
C ASN A 256 -7.73 15.00 -17.53
N ASP A 257 -8.74 14.99 -16.68
CA ASP A 257 -8.80 14.13 -15.50
C ASP A 257 -8.68 12.64 -15.89
N VAL A 258 -7.88 11.90 -15.12
CA VAL A 258 -7.72 10.45 -15.24
C VAL A 258 -8.20 9.81 -13.95
N THR A 259 -9.27 9.02 -14.01
CA THR A 259 -9.76 8.26 -12.86
C THR A 259 -9.22 6.84 -12.90
N ILE A 260 -8.55 6.43 -11.83
CA ILE A 260 -8.08 5.06 -11.62
C ILE A 260 -8.99 4.38 -10.59
N ALA A 261 -9.58 3.25 -10.96
CA ALA A 261 -10.42 2.45 -10.07
C ALA A 261 -10.13 0.96 -10.29
N GLY A 262 -9.83 0.26 -9.20
CA GLY A 262 -9.47 -1.17 -9.24
C GLY A 262 -7.97 -1.44 -9.06
N PRO A 263 -7.52 -2.67 -9.34
CA PRO A 263 -6.13 -3.07 -9.15
C PRO A 263 -5.19 -2.35 -10.10
N VAL A 264 -3.98 -2.05 -9.61
CA VAL A 264 -2.86 -1.54 -10.41
C VAL A 264 -1.86 -2.66 -10.56
N GLU A 265 -1.63 -3.10 -11.80
CA GLU A 265 -0.68 -4.17 -12.10
C GLU A 265 0.63 -3.57 -12.59
N VAL A 266 1.73 -4.12 -12.10
CA VAL A 266 3.09 -3.68 -12.42
C VAL A 266 3.78 -4.80 -13.19
N LYS A 267 4.31 -4.47 -14.36
CA LYS A 267 5.11 -5.37 -15.19
C LYS A 267 6.30 -4.63 -15.77
N PHE A 268 7.51 -5.13 -15.51
CA PHE A 268 8.74 -4.54 -16.02
C PHE A 268 9.85 -5.58 -16.21
N PHE A 269 10.87 -5.18 -16.96
CA PHE A 269 12.03 -5.99 -17.29
C PHE A 269 13.27 -5.37 -16.64
N VAL A 270 13.96 -6.14 -15.79
CA VAL A 270 15.09 -5.66 -15.00
C VAL A 270 16.23 -6.64 -14.98
N SER A 271 17.43 -6.12 -14.78
CA SER A 271 18.60 -6.92 -14.43
C SER A 271 19.28 -6.32 -13.19
N THR A 272 20.02 -7.14 -12.47
CA THR A 272 20.85 -6.71 -11.34
C THR A 272 22.23 -7.33 -11.49
N THR A 273 23.27 -6.64 -11.04
CA THR A 273 24.63 -7.21 -11.00
C THR A 273 24.79 -8.24 -9.87
N GLY A 274 23.88 -8.23 -8.89
CA GLY A 274 23.81 -9.20 -7.81
C GLY A 274 23.02 -10.47 -8.16
N SER A 275 22.69 -11.25 -7.13
CA SER A 275 21.91 -12.48 -7.24
C SER A 275 20.50 -12.39 -6.64
N ASP A 276 20.14 -11.23 -6.10
CA ASP A 276 18.80 -10.90 -5.59
C ASP A 276 18.68 -9.37 -5.51
N SER A 277 17.46 -8.85 -5.52
CA SER A 277 17.15 -7.41 -5.37
C SER A 277 15.68 -7.25 -4.99
N ASP A 278 15.37 -6.25 -4.16
CA ASP A 278 14.00 -5.82 -3.90
C ASP A 278 13.65 -4.71 -4.89
N TRP A 279 12.47 -4.80 -5.52
CA TRP A 279 11.99 -3.84 -6.51
C TRP A 279 10.79 -3.08 -5.95
N ILE A 280 10.97 -1.79 -5.68
CA ILE A 280 9.93 -0.91 -5.16
C ILE A 280 9.37 -0.10 -6.31
N VAL A 281 8.05 -0.13 -6.51
CA VAL A 281 7.35 0.67 -7.51
C VAL A 281 6.33 1.56 -6.83
N LYS A 282 6.28 2.83 -7.24
CA LYS A 282 5.42 3.86 -6.67
C LYS A 282 4.62 4.52 -7.80
N LEU A 283 3.30 4.53 -7.68
CA LEU A 283 2.41 5.36 -8.46
C LEU A 283 2.18 6.67 -7.69
N ILE A 284 2.50 7.78 -8.35
CA ILE A 284 2.55 9.11 -7.73
C ILE A 284 1.63 10.06 -8.52
N ASP A 285 0.89 10.89 -7.80
CA ASP A 285 0.22 12.07 -8.35
C ASP A 285 1.12 13.29 -8.14
N VAL A 286 1.50 13.96 -9.23
CA VAL A 286 2.35 15.15 -9.20
C VAL A 286 1.46 16.38 -9.31
N PHE A 287 1.42 17.15 -8.23
CA PHE A 287 0.56 18.33 -8.16
C PHE A 287 1.08 19.45 -9.08
N PRO A 288 0.20 20.30 -9.62
CA PRO A 288 0.61 21.49 -10.36
C PRO A 288 1.65 22.33 -9.63
N GLY A 289 2.54 22.98 -10.38
CA GLY A 289 3.61 23.80 -9.81
C GLY A 289 3.11 25.02 -9.02
N ASP A 290 1.87 25.44 -9.26
CA ASP A 290 1.18 26.57 -8.62
C ASP A 290 0.14 26.14 -7.57
N THR A 291 0.10 24.87 -7.18
CA THR A 291 -0.80 24.41 -6.12
C THR A 291 -0.56 25.21 -4.82
N PRO A 292 -1.61 25.81 -4.23
CA PRO A 292 -1.48 26.58 -2.99
C PRO A 292 -0.90 25.75 -1.85
N ASP A 293 -0.04 26.39 -1.05
CA ASP A 293 0.52 25.78 0.16
C ASP A 293 -0.58 25.34 1.12
N ASN A 294 -0.33 24.25 1.86
CA ASN A 294 -1.20 23.85 2.96
C ASN A 294 -0.91 24.77 4.15
N GLU A 295 -1.87 25.64 4.52
CA GLU A 295 -1.69 26.60 5.61
C GLU A 295 -1.65 25.96 7.00
N ASP A 296 -2.32 24.82 7.19
CA ASP A 296 -2.41 24.12 8.48
C ASP A 296 -1.10 23.41 8.84
N THR A 297 -0.44 22.81 7.85
CA THR A 297 0.84 22.09 8.04
C THR A 297 2.05 22.92 7.64
N GLY A 298 1.85 23.97 6.83
CA GLY A 298 2.90 24.78 6.23
C GLY A 298 3.58 24.14 5.02
N ALA A 299 3.10 23.00 4.54
CA ALA A 299 3.70 22.27 3.42
C ALA A 299 3.61 23.03 2.09
N LYS A 300 4.67 22.90 1.28
CA LYS A 300 4.77 23.49 -0.06
C LYS A 300 4.19 22.55 -1.09
N MET A 301 2.94 22.78 -1.51
CA MET A 301 2.18 21.85 -2.34
C MET A 301 2.46 21.98 -3.84
N GLY A 302 3.04 23.09 -4.28
CA GLY A 302 3.47 23.24 -5.68
C GLY A 302 4.47 22.14 -6.06
N GLY A 303 4.11 21.28 -7.01
CA GLY A 303 4.92 20.12 -7.41
C GLY A 303 5.05 19.03 -6.34
N TYR A 304 4.10 18.93 -5.39
CA TYR A 304 4.05 17.84 -4.42
C TYR A 304 3.95 16.49 -5.14
N GLN A 305 4.71 15.49 -4.69
CA GLN A 305 4.68 14.15 -5.26
C GLN A 305 3.93 13.22 -4.30
N MET A 306 2.60 13.20 -4.39
CA MET A 306 1.75 12.42 -3.49
C MET A 306 1.80 10.95 -3.88
N LEU A 307 2.19 10.08 -2.94
CA LEU A 307 2.11 8.64 -3.14
C LEU A 307 0.64 8.20 -3.19
N LEU A 308 0.18 7.71 -4.34
CA LEU A 308 -1.15 7.10 -4.46
C LEU A 308 -1.11 5.64 -4.00
N ARG A 309 -0.10 4.91 -4.48
CA ARG A 309 0.15 3.53 -4.09
C ARG A 309 1.60 3.19 -4.33
N GLY A 310 2.18 2.35 -3.47
CA GLY A 310 3.46 1.73 -3.74
C GLY A 310 3.52 0.35 -3.13
N ASP A 311 4.31 -0.53 -3.73
CA ASP A 311 4.56 -1.86 -3.18
C ASP A 311 5.97 -2.34 -3.56
N VAL A 312 6.39 -3.44 -2.94
CA VAL A 312 7.71 -4.03 -3.09
C VAL A 312 7.60 -5.49 -3.52
N MET A 313 8.37 -5.85 -4.54
CA MET A 313 8.56 -7.23 -4.95
C MET A 313 9.99 -7.68 -4.74
N ARG A 314 10.18 -8.68 -3.89
CA ARG A 314 11.49 -9.31 -3.69
C ARG A 314 11.80 -10.26 -4.84
N GLY A 315 12.85 -9.97 -5.59
CA GLY A 315 13.18 -10.58 -6.87
C GLY A 315 13.34 -12.11 -6.85
N LYS A 316 13.82 -12.69 -5.75
CA LYS A 316 13.86 -14.15 -5.61
C LYS A 316 12.48 -14.83 -5.69
N PHE A 317 11.39 -14.11 -5.39
CA PHE A 317 10.02 -14.65 -5.41
C PHE A 317 9.26 -14.41 -6.72
N ARG A 318 9.91 -13.86 -7.76
CA ARG A 318 9.28 -13.50 -9.06
C ARG A 318 8.48 -14.59 -9.78
N HIS A 319 8.65 -15.86 -9.42
CA HIS A 319 7.86 -16.97 -9.98
C HIS A 319 7.09 -17.77 -8.92
N SER A 320 7.44 -17.62 -7.64
CA SER A 320 6.81 -18.36 -6.54
C SER A 320 7.21 -17.74 -5.21
N PHE A 321 6.23 -17.41 -4.37
CA PHE A 321 6.47 -17.02 -2.98
C PHE A 321 6.93 -18.20 -2.10
N GLU A 322 6.70 -19.45 -2.54
CA GLU A 322 7.11 -20.67 -1.80
C GLU A 322 8.52 -21.14 -2.17
N HIS A 323 8.90 -20.98 -3.44
CA HIS A 323 10.13 -21.53 -3.99
C HIS A 323 11.00 -20.41 -4.57
N PRO A 324 11.79 -19.73 -3.72
CA PRO A 324 12.64 -18.64 -4.18
C PRO A 324 13.73 -19.15 -5.12
N ILE A 325 14.00 -18.39 -6.17
CA ILE A 325 15.10 -18.66 -7.09
C ILE A 325 15.99 -17.42 -7.23
N ALA A 326 17.31 -17.61 -7.21
CA ALA A 326 18.24 -16.50 -7.39
C ALA A 326 17.98 -15.76 -8.72
N MET A 327 18.21 -14.46 -8.73
CA MET A 327 18.27 -13.69 -9.97
C MET A 327 19.60 -13.97 -10.68
N PRO A 328 19.60 -14.27 -11.99
CA PRO A 328 20.83 -14.45 -12.76
C PRO A 328 21.55 -13.09 -12.94
N PRO A 329 22.80 -12.91 -12.46
CA PRO A 329 23.52 -11.65 -12.59
C PRO A 329 23.61 -11.16 -14.03
N GLY A 330 23.35 -9.88 -14.26
CA GLY A 330 23.42 -9.22 -15.56
C GLY A 330 22.43 -9.72 -16.61
N THR A 331 21.46 -10.55 -16.22
CA THR A 331 20.45 -11.10 -17.13
C THR A 331 19.12 -10.42 -16.87
N VAL A 332 18.50 -9.93 -17.94
CA VAL A 332 17.16 -9.34 -17.87
C VAL A 332 16.14 -10.42 -17.54
N VAL A 333 15.30 -10.15 -16.53
CA VAL A 333 14.17 -10.99 -16.14
C VAL A 333 12.91 -10.14 -16.05
N GLU A 334 11.77 -10.79 -16.23
CA GLU A 334 10.45 -10.20 -16.01
C GLU A 334 10.10 -10.23 -14.51
N ILE A 335 9.56 -9.11 -14.01
CA ILE A 335 8.95 -8.99 -12.70
C ILE A 335 7.51 -8.52 -12.90
N GLU A 336 6.56 -9.20 -12.25
CA GLU A 336 5.13 -8.90 -12.32
C GLU A 336 4.50 -9.06 -10.92
N PHE A 337 3.74 -8.06 -10.48
CA PHE A 337 2.98 -8.06 -9.21
C PHE A 337 1.89 -6.98 -9.22
N ALA A 338 0.97 -7.03 -8.25
CA ALA A 338 -0.18 -6.12 -8.12
C ALA A 338 -0.40 -5.73 -6.66
#